data_AF-A0A1C5PDM3-F1
#
_entry.id   AF-A0A1C5PDM3-F1
#
_cell.length_a   1.000
_cell.length_b   1.000
_cell.length_c   1.000
_cell.angle_alpha   90.00
_cell.angle_beta   90.00
_cell.angle_gamma   90.00
#
_symmetry.space_group_name_H-M   'P 1'
#
loop_
_entity.id
_entity.type
_entity.pdbx_description
1 polymer ?
#
loop_
_entity_poly.entity_id
_entity_poly.type
_entity_poly.pdbx_seq_one_letter_code
_entity_poly.pdbx_strand_id
1 'polypeptide(L)'
;MAVKQTAGRDSLGSFAPKFAELNDDVLFGEVWSREQELSLRDRSLVTVVALMAQGLVDSSFRFHLENAKKNGITKAEIAEVLTHAAFYAGWPKAWAAFYMAKEVWDEGL
;
A
#
# COMPACT_ATOMS: atom_id res chain seq x y z
N MET A 1 4.40 13.89 -14.56
CA MET A 1 3.79 14.91 -13.68
C MET A 1 3.29 14.18 -12.45
N ALA A 2 3.79 14.52 -11.26
CA ALA A 2 3.29 13.92 -10.03
C ALA A 2 1.78 14.21 -9.94
N VAL A 3 0.97 13.16 -9.73
CA VAL A 3 -0.46 13.35 -9.45
C VAL A 3 -0.55 14.14 -8.16
N LYS A 4 -1.20 15.31 -8.19
CA LYS A 4 -1.38 16.13 -7.00
C LYS A 4 -2.37 15.40 -6.07
N GLN A 5 -1.85 14.80 -5.01
CA GLN A 5 -2.66 14.15 -3.98
C GLN A 5 -3.28 15.22 -3.08
N THR A 6 -4.58 15.11 -2.79
CA THR A 6 -5.30 16.04 -1.90
C THR A 6 -6.10 15.34 -0.80
N ALA A 7 -6.08 14.00 -0.75
CA ALA A 7 -6.87 13.21 0.17
C ALA A 7 -6.67 13.61 1.65
N GLY A 8 -5.44 13.99 2.03
CA GLY A 8 -5.12 14.46 3.37
C GLY A 8 -5.85 15.76 3.69
N ARG A 9 -5.74 16.77 2.83
CA ARG A 9 -6.43 18.06 3.00
C ARG A 9 -7.94 17.93 2.94
N ASP A 10 -8.46 17.10 2.03
CA ASP A 10 -9.90 16.91 1.85
C ASP A 10 -10.54 16.24 3.09
N SER A 11 -9.84 15.29 3.70
CA SER A 11 -10.37 14.50 4.83
C SER A 11 -10.05 15.11 6.19
N LEU A 12 -8.86 15.70 6.36
CA LEU A 12 -8.30 16.08 7.65
C LEU A 12 -7.85 17.54 7.72
N GLY A 13 -8.06 18.35 6.68
CA GLY A 13 -7.55 19.72 6.60
C GLY A 13 -7.99 20.64 7.74
N SER A 14 -9.22 20.49 8.23
CA SER A 14 -9.72 21.27 9.37
C SER A 14 -9.32 20.70 10.73
N PHE A 15 -9.19 19.38 10.84
CA PHE A 15 -8.92 18.69 12.11
C PHE A 15 -7.43 18.59 12.44
N ALA A 16 -6.62 18.20 11.45
CA ALA A 16 -5.19 17.97 11.58
C ALA A 16 -4.44 18.57 10.36
N PRO A 17 -4.45 19.91 10.19
CA PRO A 17 -3.95 20.59 8.99
C PRO A 17 -2.50 20.24 8.64
N LYS A 18 -1.62 20.12 9.64
CA LYS A 18 -0.22 19.77 9.39
C LYS A 18 -0.05 18.33 8.93
N PHE A 19 -0.84 17.39 9.46
CA PHE A 19 -0.80 16.00 9.02
C PHE A 19 -1.30 15.89 7.56
N ALA A 20 -2.40 16.57 7.26
CA ALA A 20 -2.94 16.66 5.90
C ALA A 20 -1.92 17.20 4.89
N GLU A 21 -1.23 18.30 5.24
CA GLU A 21 -0.15 18.86 4.42
C GLU A 21 1.00 17.86 4.19
N LEU A 22 1.49 17.22 5.26
CA LEU A 22 2.58 16.25 5.16
C LEU A 22 2.20 15.01 4.34
N ASN A 23 0.95 14.54 4.46
CA ASN A 23 0.44 13.44 3.65
C ASN A 23 0.48 13.77 2.17
N ASP A 24 -0.04 14.93 1.80
CA ASP A 24 -0.21 15.30 0.40
C ASP A 24 1.10 15.74 -0.24
N ASP A 25 1.86 16.62 0.43
CA ASP A 25 3.03 17.27 -0.16
C ASP A 25 4.28 16.41 0.04
N VAL A 26 4.52 15.90 1.24
CA VAL A 26 5.76 15.18 1.54
C VAL A 26 5.65 13.70 1.20
N LEU A 27 4.64 13.00 1.74
CA LEU A 27 4.52 11.56 1.50
C LEU A 27 4.27 11.28 0.01
N PHE A 28 3.17 11.78 -0.55
CA PHE A 28 2.84 11.50 -1.95
C PHE A 28 3.53 12.46 -2.93
N GLY A 29 3.59 13.76 -2.63
CA GLY A 29 4.22 14.74 -3.52
C GLY A 29 5.73 14.54 -3.69
N GLU A 30 6.46 14.14 -2.64
CA GLU A 30 7.90 13.95 -2.69
C GLU A 30 8.31 12.48 -2.61
N VAL A 31 8.02 11.77 -1.51
CA VAL A 31 8.61 10.45 -1.23
C VAL A 31 8.18 9.38 -2.25
N TRP A 32 6.88 9.29 -2.55
CA TRP A 32 6.38 8.36 -3.56
C TRP A 32 6.77 8.75 -4.99
N SER A 33 6.97 10.04 -5.26
CA SER A 33 7.42 10.57 -6.56
C SER A 33 8.90 10.29 -6.88
N ARG A 34 9.70 9.79 -5.91
CA ARG A 34 11.13 9.47 -6.10
C ARG A 34 11.33 8.15 -6.84
N GLU A 35 10.88 8.08 -8.09
CA GLU A 35 10.84 6.83 -8.86
C GLU A 35 12.18 6.44 -9.51
N GLN A 36 13.17 7.33 -9.51
CA GLN A 36 14.45 7.12 -10.20
C GLN A 36 15.20 5.85 -9.77
N GLU A 37 15.22 5.57 -8.47
CA GLU A 37 15.96 4.42 -7.90
C GLU A 37 15.04 3.29 -7.42
N LEU A 38 13.78 3.59 -7.14
CA LEU A 38 12.80 2.61 -6.67
C LEU A 38 11.43 2.96 -7.25
N SER A 39 10.96 2.09 -8.14
CA SER A 39 9.73 2.28 -8.90
C SER A 39 8.49 2.32 -7.99
N LEU A 40 7.37 2.88 -8.47
CA LEU A 40 6.09 2.79 -7.78
C LEU A 40 5.64 1.35 -7.53
N ARG A 41 5.99 0.41 -8.43
CA ARG A 41 5.73 -1.01 -8.26
C ARG A 41 6.44 -1.54 -7.01
N ASP A 42 7.74 -1.29 -6.90
CA ASP A 42 8.55 -1.83 -5.79
C ASP A 42 8.25 -1.11 -4.47
N ARG A 43 7.94 0.20 -4.51
CA ARG A 43 7.44 0.95 -3.35
C ARG A 43 6.13 0.38 -2.82
N SER A 44 5.19 0.05 -3.70
CA SER A 44 3.96 -0.63 -3.30
C SER A 44 4.24 -1.99 -2.66
N LEU A 45 5.14 -2.79 -3.26
CA LEU A 45 5.53 -4.09 -2.72
C LEU A 45 6.08 -3.99 -1.29
N VAL A 46 7.04 -3.08 -1.08
CA VAL A 46 7.64 -2.85 0.26
C VAL A 46 6.60 -2.36 1.26
N THR A 47 5.70 -1.46 0.84
CA THR A 47 4.67 -0.92 1.73
C THR A 47 3.67 -1.99 2.16
N VAL A 48 3.21 -2.83 1.24
CA VAL A 48 2.32 -3.96 1.56
C VAL A 48 3.00 -4.92 2.55
N VAL A 49 4.25 -5.31 2.31
CA VAL A 49 4.98 -6.21 3.22
C VAL A 49 5.14 -5.56 4.61
N ALA A 50 5.46 -4.27 4.67
CA ALA A 50 5.62 -3.54 5.93
C ALA A 50 4.31 -3.50 6.75
N LEU A 51 3.18 -3.19 6.11
CA LEU A 51 1.88 -3.16 6.77
C LEU A 51 1.45 -4.55 7.26
N MET A 52 1.60 -5.58 6.43
CA MET A 52 1.38 -6.96 6.84
C MET A 52 2.26 -7.33 8.05
N ALA A 53 3.55 -6.98 8.03
CA ALA A 53 4.48 -7.28 9.12
C ALA A 53 4.08 -6.61 10.44
N GLN A 54 3.48 -5.42 10.39
CA GLN A 54 2.91 -4.73 11.54
C GLN A 54 1.57 -5.32 12.00
N GLY A 55 0.94 -6.19 11.20
CA GLY A 55 -0.39 -6.74 11.45
C GLY A 55 -1.52 -5.76 11.13
N LEU A 56 -1.23 -4.71 10.36
CA LEU A 56 -2.21 -3.73 9.91
C LEU A 56 -2.92 -4.29 8.68
N VAL A 57 -4.12 -4.85 8.90
CA VAL A 57 -4.98 -5.41 7.86
C VAL A 57 -6.34 -4.72 7.93
N ASP A 58 -6.34 -3.43 7.63
CA ASP A 58 -7.52 -2.56 7.62
C ASP A 58 -7.66 -1.86 6.25
N SER A 59 -8.43 -0.77 6.18
CA SER A 59 -8.63 -0.01 4.94
C SER A 59 -7.33 0.54 4.33
N SER A 60 -6.30 0.83 5.14
CA SER A 60 -4.99 1.25 4.64
C SER A 60 -4.29 0.12 3.88
N PHE A 61 -4.38 -1.12 4.40
CA PHE A 61 -3.82 -2.29 3.74
C PHE A 61 -4.52 -2.54 2.41
N ARG A 62 -5.86 -2.46 2.36
CA ARG A 62 -6.62 -2.57 1.11
C ARG A 62 -6.16 -1.55 0.07
N PHE A 63 -6.07 -0.29 0.47
CA PHE A 63 -5.62 0.79 -0.42
C PHE A 63 -4.24 0.50 -1.02
N HIS A 64 -3.29 -0.02 -0.23
CA HIS A 64 -1.97 -0.37 -0.72
C HIS A 64 -1.94 -1.64 -1.58
N LEU A 65 -2.82 -2.61 -1.34
CA LEU A 65 -3.04 -3.75 -2.24
C LEU A 65 -3.60 -3.32 -3.60
N GLU A 66 -4.60 -2.44 -3.63
CA GLU A 66 -5.16 -1.89 -4.87
C GLU A 66 -4.12 -1.09 -5.66
N ASN A 67 -3.32 -0.28 -4.99
CA ASN A 67 -2.22 0.44 -5.61
C ASN A 67 -1.10 -0.50 -6.09
N ALA A 68 -0.80 -1.58 -5.36
CA ALA A 68 0.12 -2.62 -5.81
C ALA A 68 -0.35 -3.25 -7.12
N LYS A 69 -1.64 -3.63 -7.21
CA LYS A 69 -2.26 -4.16 -8.44
C LYS A 69 -2.17 -3.14 -9.59
N LYS A 70 -2.55 -1.88 -9.32
CA LYS A 70 -2.49 -0.78 -10.31
C LYS A 70 -1.07 -0.52 -10.82
N ASN A 71 -0.07 -0.66 -9.96
CA ASN A 71 1.34 -0.48 -10.30
C ASN A 71 1.98 -1.74 -10.93
N GLY A 72 1.18 -2.75 -11.27
CA GLY A 72 1.62 -3.89 -12.07
C GLY A 72 2.06 -5.12 -11.28
N ILE A 73 1.79 -5.21 -9.97
CA ILE A 73 2.00 -6.45 -9.21
C ILE A 73 0.90 -7.44 -9.58
N THR A 74 1.31 -8.58 -10.11
CA THR A 74 0.41 -9.65 -10.56
C THR A 74 -0.13 -10.46 -9.39
N LYS A 75 -1.22 -11.21 -9.65
CA LYS A 75 -1.80 -12.15 -8.67
C LYS A 75 -0.78 -13.19 -8.19
N ALA A 76 0.06 -13.69 -9.11
CA ALA A 76 1.09 -14.67 -8.79
C ALA A 76 2.18 -14.06 -7.90
N GLU A 77 2.66 -12.86 -8.24
CA GLU A 77 3.69 -12.18 -7.46
C GLU A 77 3.22 -11.82 -6.05
N ILE A 78 2.00 -11.28 -5.88
CA ILE A 78 1.52 -10.95 -4.53
C ILE A 78 1.32 -12.21 -3.68
N ALA A 79 0.88 -13.31 -4.30
CA ALA A 79 0.74 -14.58 -3.61
C ALA A 79 2.10 -15.09 -3.08
N GLU A 80 3.14 -15.04 -3.92
CA GLU A 80 4.50 -15.43 -3.53
C GLU A 80 5.10 -14.49 -2.48
N VAL A 81 4.92 -13.17 -2.63
CA VAL A 81 5.44 -12.16 -1.69
C VAL A 81 4.86 -12.36 -0.29
N LEU A 82 3.54 -12.50 -0.17
CA LEU A 82 2.89 -12.72 1.13
C LEU A 82 3.25 -14.09 1.72
N THR A 83 3.40 -15.12 0.87
CA THR A 83 3.87 -16.44 1.30
C THR A 83 5.27 -16.37 1.88
N HIS A 84 6.20 -15.70 1.18
CA HIS A 84 7.56 -15.52 1.64
C HIS A 84 7.61 -14.69 2.93
N ALA A 85 6.87 -13.58 2.97
CA ALA A 85 6.80 -12.71 4.15
C ALA A 85 6.22 -13.42 5.38
N ALA A 86 5.33 -14.41 5.21
CA ALA A 86 4.74 -15.18 6.31
C ALA A 86 5.79 -15.84 7.22
N PHE A 87 6.92 -16.28 6.65
CA PHE A 87 8.02 -16.88 7.41
C PHE A 87 8.74 -15.88 8.32
N TYR A 88 8.72 -14.59 7.97
CA TYR A 88 9.41 -13.53 8.72
C TYR A 88 8.47 -12.70 9.60
N ALA A 89 7.21 -12.57 9.19
CA ALA A 89 6.20 -11.73 9.85
C ALA A 89 5.22 -12.53 10.72
N GLY A 90 5.10 -13.84 10.51
CA GLY A 90 4.22 -14.75 11.21
C GLY A 90 2.97 -15.16 10.41
N TRP A 91 2.62 -16.44 10.53
CA TRP A 91 1.52 -17.08 9.80
C TRP A 91 0.14 -16.43 9.99
N PRO A 92 -0.27 -16.02 11.21
CA PRO A 92 -1.59 -15.40 11.42
C PRO A 92 -1.76 -14.08 10.64
N LYS A 93 -0.70 -13.28 10.52
CA LYS A 93 -0.72 -12.03 9.76
C LYS A 93 -0.86 -12.30 8.26
N ALA A 94 -0.23 -13.36 7.77
CA ALA A 94 -0.35 -13.78 6.38
C ALA A 94 -1.78 -14.20 6.04
N TRP A 95 -2.44 -14.97 6.91
CA TRP A 95 -3.86 -15.34 6.72
C TRP A 95 -4.76 -14.12 6.59
N ALA A 96 -4.63 -13.16 7.49
CA ALA A 96 -5.39 -11.91 7.42
C ALA A 96 -5.12 -11.15 6.11
N ALA A 97 -3.85 -11.02 5.72
CA ALA A 97 -3.45 -10.37 4.48
C ALA A 97 -4.00 -11.07 3.23
N PHE A 98 -3.97 -12.41 3.20
CA PHE A 98 -4.45 -13.20 2.07
C PHE A 98 -5.96 -13.08 1.83
N TYR A 99 -6.78 -12.98 2.89
CA TYR A 99 -8.22 -12.75 2.71
C TYR A 99 -8.49 -11.47 1.93
N MET A 100 -7.80 -10.38 2.30
CA MET A 100 -7.96 -9.10 1.62
C MET A 100 -7.31 -9.08 0.23
N ALA A 101 -6.12 -9.68 0.06
CA ALA A 101 -5.45 -9.78 -1.24
C ALA A 101 -6.27 -10.62 -2.23
N LYS A 102 -6.94 -11.68 -1.76
CA LYS A 102 -7.85 -12.47 -2.59
C LYS A 102 -8.95 -11.60 -3.17
N GLU A 103 -9.62 -10.79 -2.34
CA GLU A 103 -10.68 -9.89 -2.81
C GLU A 103 -10.16 -8.91 -3.87
N VAL A 104 -9.02 -8.24 -3.62
CA VAL A 104 -8.47 -7.25 -4.56
C VAL A 104 -8.06 -7.84 -5.92
N TRP A 105 -7.52 -9.07 -5.96
CA TRP A 105 -7.09 -9.68 -7.23
C TRP A 105 -8.13 -10.57 -7.90
N ASP A 106 -9.14 -11.04 -7.17
CA ASP A 106 -10.25 -11.85 -7.73
C ASP A 106 -11.50 -11.02 -8.07
N GLU A 107 -11.58 -9.74 -7.64
CA GLU A 107 -12.55 -8.79 -8.16
C GLU A 107 -12.39 -8.64 -9.69
N GLY A 108 -13.37 -9.16 -10.43
CA GLY A 108 -13.42 -9.18 -11.90
C GLY A 108 -13.72 -10.53 -12.56
N LEU A 109 -13.97 -11.59 -11.79
CA LEU A 109 -14.62 -12.83 -12.27
C LEU A 109 -16.14 -12.79 -12.09
#